data_AF-A0A382MMC2-F1
#
_entry.id   AF-A0A382MMC2-F1
#
_cell.length_a   1.000
_cell.length_b   1.000
_cell.length_c   1.000
_cell.angle_alpha   90.00
_cell.angle_beta   90.00
_cell.angle_gamma   90.00
#
_symmetry.space_group_name_H-M   'P 1'
#
loop_
_entity.id
_entity.type
_entity.pdbx_description
1 polymer ?
#
loop_
_entity_poly.entity_id
_entity_poly.type
_entity_poly.pdbx_seq_one_letter_code
_entity_poly.pdbx_strand_id
1 'polypeptide(L)'
;MSDPKIEGYEFKPGFRGLSEDSSSSQTMFKGVHWGKAMMWIFLLSDTFIFSCFLISYMKGRGSTLIDWPNPSKVFALHVGGVDVPLLLIAIMTFVLITSSGTMALAVKYGYERNRKMCGWLILATALGGLTFVGMQAFEWSKLIHEGVRPWTNPFGAPQFGSFF
;
A
#
# COMPACT_ATOMS: atom_id res chain seq x y z
N MET A 1 0.51 -33.70 23.97
CA MET A 1 0.63 -32.25 23.73
C MET A 1 -0.21 -31.57 24.79
N SER A 2 0.41 -30.82 25.70
CA SER A 2 -0.30 -30.08 26.75
C SER A 2 -1.03 -28.90 26.13
N ASP A 3 -2.34 -28.80 26.32
CA ASP A 3 -3.12 -27.66 25.87
C ASP A 3 -2.57 -26.35 26.46
N PRO A 4 -2.42 -25.28 25.66
CA PRO A 4 -1.96 -24.00 26.16
C PRO A 4 -2.97 -23.46 27.18
N LYS A 5 -2.54 -23.36 28.45
CA LYS A 5 -3.34 -22.77 29.54
C LYS A 5 -3.00 -21.30 29.67
N ILE A 6 -3.98 -20.43 29.41
CA ILE A 6 -3.92 -19.01 29.76
C ILE A 6 -4.56 -18.86 31.15
N GLU A 7 -3.85 -18.24 32.08
CA GLU A 7 -4.29 -18.11 33.47
C GLU A 7 -5.62 -17.34 33.56
N GLY A 8 -6.67 -17.98 34.07
CA GLY A 8 -8.01 -17.40 34.19
C GLY A 8 -8.98 -17.65 33.02
N TYR A 9 -8.60 -18.43 32.00
CA TYR A 9 -9.49 -18.79 30.88
C TYR A 9 -9.52 -20.31 30.65
N GLU A 10 -10.68 -20.93 30.88
CA GLU A 10 -10.88 -22.38 30.64
C GLU A 10 -11.46 -22.60 29.24
N PHE A 11 -10.64 -23.12 28.32
CA PHE A 11 -11.09 -23.47 26.97
C PHE A 11 -12.05 -24.66 27.02
N LYS A 12 -13.33 -24.44 26.70
CA LYS A 12 -14.30 -25.54 26.60
C LYS A 12 -14.06 -26.34 25.31
N PRO A 13 -13.83 -27.66 25.38
CA PRO A 13 -13.50 -28.46 24.21
C PRO A 13 -14.71 -28.69 23.27
N GLY A 14 -14.44 -28.70 21.97
CA GLY A 14 -15.38 -29.10 20.92
C GLY A 14 -16.30 -27.98 20.38
N PHE A 15 -17.29 -28.37 19.57
CA PHE A 15 -18.21 -27.43 18.88
C PHE A 15 -19.04 -26.54 19.83
N ARG A 16 -19.15 -26.89 21.12
CA ARG A 16 -19.82 -26.05 22.13
C ARG A 16 -18.99 -24.81 22.49
N GLY A 17 -17.65 -24.95 22.56
CA GLY A 17 -16.74 -23.83 22.79
C GLY A 17 -16.72 -22.83 21.64
N LEU A 18 -16.96 -23.29 20.40
CA LEU A 18 -17.00 -22.43 19.21
C LEU A 18 -18.09 -21.34 19.29
N SER A 19 -19.25 -21.66 19.89
CA SER A 19 -20.35 -20.70 20.06
C SER A 19 -20.02 -19.62 21.10
N GLU A 20 -19.32 -20.00 22.18
CA GLU A 20 -18.88 -19.09 23.23
C GLU A 20 -17.75 -18.17 22.72
N ASP A 21 -16.75 -18.72 22.01
CA ASP A 21 -15.69 -17.94 21.37
C ASP A 21 -16.20 -17.03 20.24
N SER A 22 -17.21 -17.46 19.48
CA SER A 22 -17.86 -16.60 18.47
C SER A 22 -18.65 -15.46 19.13
N SER A 23 -19.26 -15.71 20.30
CA SER A 23 -19.95 -14.67 21.08
C SER A 23 -18.99 -13.71 21.79
N SER A 24 -17.80 -14.15 22.18
CA SER A 24 -16.72 -13.26 22.67
C SER A 24 -16.16 -12.41 21.51
N SER A 25 -16.12 -12.95 20.29
CA SER A 25 -15.81 -12.16 19.10
C SER A 25 -16.87 -11.08 18.84
N GLN A 26 -18.14 -11.31 19.21
CA GLN A 26 -19.17 -10.24 19.19
C GLN A 26 -18.91 -9.17 20.26
N THR A 27 -18.26 -9.48 21.38
CA THR A 27 -17.87 -8.46 22.37
C THR A 27 -16.68 -7.62 21.91
N MET A 28 -15.83 -8.13 21.00
CA MET A 28 -14.74 -7.36 20.38
C MET A 28 -15.25 -6.15 19.56
N PHE A 29 -16.47 -6.23 19.02
CA PHE A 29 -17.13 -5.13 18.31
C PHE A 29 -18.14 -4.34 19.18
N LYS A 30 -18.45 -4.80 20.39
CA LYS A 30 -19.29 -4.05 21.34
C LYS A 30 -18.53 -2.83 21.86
N GLY A 31 -18.96 -1.64 21.43
CA GLY A 31 -18.38 -0.36 21.84
C GLY A 31 -17.60 0.38 20.73
N VAL A 32 -17.37 -0.26 19.58
CA VAL A 32 -16.78 0.41 18.42
C VAL A 32 -17.90 1.04 17.59
N HIS A 33 -17.79 2.33 17.30
CA HIS A 33 -18.71 3.02 16.41
C HIS A 33 -18.75 2.29 15.05
N TRP A 34 -19.94 1.93 14.57
CA TRP A 34 -20.13 1.10 13.37
C TRP A 34 -19.33 1.60 12.15
N GLY A 35 -19.23 2.93 11.98
CA GLY A 35 -18.42 3.52 10.91
C GLY A 35 -16.92 3.20 10.97
N LYS A 36 -16.33 3.05 12.17
CA LYS A 36 -14.93 2.61 12.31
C LYS A 36 -14.78 1.14 11.94
N ALA A 37 -15.72 0.29 12.35
CA ALA A 37 -15.70 -1.14 12.00
C ALA A 37 -15.81 -1.34 10.48
N MET A 38 -16.70 -0.61 9.80
CA MET A 38 -16.80 -0.66 8.34
C MET A 38 -15.53 -0.17 7.64
N MET A 39 -14.85 0.86 8.19
CA MET A 39 -13.56 1.32 7.65
C MET A 39 -12.48 0.22 7.75
N TRP A 40 -12.42 -0.53 8.85
CA TRP A 40 -11.48 -1.66 8.96
C TRP A 40 -11.77 -2.78 7.96
N ILE A 41 -13.04 -3.14 7.75
CA ILE A 41 -13.44 -4.13 6.75
C ILE A 41 -13.06 -3.64 5.34
N PHE A 42 -13.28 -2.37 5.04
CA PHE A 42 -12.90 -1.76 3.76
C PHE A 42 -11.38 -1.83 3.53
N LEU A 43 -10.56 -1.43 4.50
CA LEU A 43 -9.09 -1.51 4.41
C LEU A 43 -8.58 -2.95 4.23
N LEU A 44 -9.23 -3.91 4.89
CA LEU A 44 -8.93 -5.33 4.76
C LEU A 44 -9.26 -5.83 3.34
N SER A 45 -10.42 -5.43 2.79
CA SER A 45 -10.80 -5.71 1.41
C SER A 45 -9.77 -5.17 0.41
N ASP A 46 -9.31 -3.93 0.59
CA ASP A 46 -8.27 -3.34 -0.28
C ASP A 46 -6.97 -4.17 -0.21
N THR A 47 -6.58 -4.62 0.98
CA THR A 47 -5.38 -5.46 1.17
C THR A 47 -5.51 -6.79 0.40
N PHE A 48 -6.70 -7.40 0.35
CA PHE A 48 -6.93 -8.60 -0.46
C PHE A 48 -6.79 -8.31 -1.95
N ILE A 49 -7.34 -7.20 -2.44
CA ILE A 49 -7.21 -6.79 -3.85
C ILE A 49 -5.74 -6.59 -4.21
N PHE A 50 -4.97 -5.87 -3.39
CA PHE A 50 -3.53 -5.69 -3.58
C PHE A 50 -2.77 -7.03 -3.58
N SER A 51 -3.15 -7.96 -2.70
CA SER A 51 -2.54 -9.29 -2.64
C SER A 51 -2.75 -10.08 -3.93
N CYS A 52 -3.96 -10.03 -4.51
CA CYS A 52 -4.24 -10.65 -5.81
C CYS A 52 -3.37 -10.05 -6.92
N PHE A 53 -3.18 -8.73 -6.94
CA PHE A 53 -2.30 -8.09 -7.93
C PHE A 53 -0.84 -8.46 -7.74
N LEU A 54 -0.33 -8.52 -6.50
CA LEU A 54 1.04 -8.95 -6.22
C LEU A 54 1.29 -10.40 -6.63
N ILE A 55 0.37 -11.31 -6.33
CA ILE A 55 0.47 -12.72 -6.75
C ILE A 55 0.43 -12.82 -8.28
N SER A 56 -0.45 -12.08 -8.96
CA SER A 56 -0.53 -12.02 -10.41
C SER A 56 0.80 -11.54 -11.03
N TYR A 57 1.38 -10.47 -10.49
CA TYR A 57 2.69 -9.96 -10.91
C TYR A 57 3.82 -10.98 -10.69
N MET A 58 3.88 -11.62 -9.52
CA MET A 58 4.86 -12.67 -9.23
C MET A 58 4.73 -13.86 -10.18
N LYS A 59 3.49 -14.27 -10.49
CA LYS A 59 3.21 -15.34 -11.45
C LYS A 59 3.61 -14.94 -12.87
N GLY A 60 3.31 -13.71 -13.28
CA GLY A 60 3.72 -13.14 -14.56
C GLY A 60 5.24 -13.19 -14.71
N ARG A 61 5.98 -12.67 -13.73
CA ARG A 61 7.44 -12.68 -13.72
C ARG A 61 8.05 -14.08 -13.64
N GLY A 62 7.42 -15.01 -12.92
CA GLY A 62 7.91 -16.38 -12.77
C GLY A 62 7.57 -17.31 -13.94
N SER A 63 6.64 -16.93 -14.82
CA SER A 63 6.23 -17.74 -15.98
C SER A 63 6.88 -17.31 -17.29
N THR A 64 7.57 -16.18 -17.33
CA THR A 64 8.31 -15.71 -18.50
C THR A 64 9.66 -16.43 -18.62
N LEU A 65 9.91 -17.02 -19.78
CA LEU A 65 11.22 -17.61 -20.14
C LEU A 65 12.26 -16.54 -20.52
N ILE A 66 11.81 -15.32 -20.81
CA ILE A 66 12.65 -14.17 -21.19
C ILE A 66 12.98 -13.39 -19.92
N ASP A 67 14.23 -12.95 -19.79
CA ASP A 67 14.67 -12.13 -18.66
C ASP A 67 13.85 -10.84 -18.52
N TRP A 68 13.49 -10.54 -17.28
CA TRP A 68 12.74 -9.33 -16.94
C TRP A 68 13.64 -8.10 -17.10
N PRO A 69 13.15 -6.99 -17.70
CA PRO A 69 13.95 -5.79 -17.88
C PRO A 69 14.51 -5.25 -16.56
N ASN A 70 15.76 -4.77 -16.61
CA ASN A 70 16.43 -4.23 -15.44
C ASN A 70 15.79 -2.88 -15.03
N PRO A 71 15.15 -2.79 -13.84
CA PRO A 71 14.46 -1.58 -13.41
C PRO A 71 15.38 -0.37 -13.31
N SER A 72 16.65 -0.58 -12.97
CA SER A 72 17.64 0.49 -12.85
C SER A 72 17.94 1.17 -14.20
N LYS A 73 17.70 0.49 -15.32
CA LYS A 73 17.86 1.07 -16.67
C LYS A 73 16.57 1.71 -17.18
N VAL A 74 15.42 1.04 -16.97
CA VAL A 74 14.11 1.53 -17.45
C VAL A 74 13.65 2.78 -16.69
N PHE A 75 13.96 2.87 -15.40
CA PHE A 75 13.57 4.00 -14.56
C PHE A 75 14.73 4.96 -14.26
N ALA A 76 15.81 4.92 -15.05
CA ALA A 76 16.92 5.85 -14.88
C ALA A 76 16.48 7.28 -15.22
N LEU A 77 16.84 8.24 -14.37
CA LEU A 77 16.64 9.66 -14.64
C LEU A 77 17.98 10.28 -15.04
N HIS A 78 18.04 10.88 -16.23
CA HIS A 78 19.22 11.60 -16.71
C HIS A 78 19.24 12.99 -16.07
N VAL A 79 20.13 13.21 -15.11
CA VAL A 79 20.30 14.52 -14.45
C VAL A 79 21.75 14.95 -14.56
N GLY A 80 22.01 16.05 -15.25
CA GLY A 80 23.36 16.65 -15.33
C GLY A 80 24.40 15.82 -16.09
N GLY A 81 23.99 14.99 -17.05
CA GLY A 81 24.89 14.13 -17.85
C GLY A 81 25.26 12.80 -17.18
N VAL A 82 24.65 12.48 -16.03
CA VAL A 82 24.81 11.21 -15.34
C VAL A 82 23.44 10.55 -15.14
N ASP A 83 23.39 9.25 -15.40
CA ASP A 83 22.20 8.43 -15.22
C ASP A 83 22.08 8.09 -13.74
N VAL A 84 21.12 8.67 -13.04
CA VAL A 84 20.85 8.33 -11.65
C VAL A 84 19.68 7.33 -11.63
N PRO A 85 19.96 6.03 -11.47
CA PRO A 85 18.91 5.02 -11.44
C PRO A 85 18.02 5.22 -10.22
N LEU A 86 16.70 5.04 -10.40
CA LEU A 86 15.71 4.96 -9.31
C LEU A 86 15.58 6.23 -8.43
N LEU A 87 16.19 7.36 -8.82
CA LEU A 87 16.13 8.61 -8.04
C LEU A 87 14.69 9.11 -7.87
N LEU A 88 13.88 9.01 -8.92
CA LEU A 88 12.47 9.40 -8.88
C LEU A 88 11.68 8.53 -7.88
N ILE A 89 12.01 7.23 -7.81
CA ILE A 89 11.44 6.26 -6.86
C ILE A 89 11.86 6.58 -5.41
N ALA A 90 13.12 6.97 -5.20
CA ALA A 90 13.59 7.40 -3.89
C ALA A 90 12.89 8.69 -3.42
N ILE A 91 12.68 9.66 -4.31
CA ILE A 91 11.99 10.92 -3.98
C ILE A 91 10.51 10.67 -3.71
N MET A 92 9.81 9.88 -4.54
CA MET A 92 8.39 9.60 -4.34
C MET A 92 8.12 8.90 -2.99
N THR A 93 9.01 7.99 -2.58
CA THR A 93 8.89 7.27 -1.30
C THR A 93 9.18 8.20 -0.12
N PHE A 94 10.20 9.06 -0.21
CA PHE A 94 10.45 10.09 0.77
C PHE A 94 9.25 11.03 0.97
N VAL A 95 8.62 11.47 -0.14
CA VAL A 95 7.42 12.33 -0.11
C VAL A 95 6.26 11.62 0.57
N LEU A 96 5.98 10.36 0.24
CA LEU A 96 4.87 9.60 0.86
C LEU A 96 5.10 9.32 2.35
N ILE A 97 6.32 8.94 2.75
CA ILE A 97 6.65 8.71 4.16
C ILE A 97 6.46 10.00 4.95
N THR A 98 6.98 11.11 4.44
CA THR A 98 6.81 12.43 5.06
C THR A 98 5.33 12.82 5.14
N SER A 99 4.56 12.60 4.06
CA SER A 99 3.12 12.86 4.01
C SER A 99 2.30 12.00 4.97
N SER A 100 2.73 10.76 5.24
CA SER A 100 2.13 9.91 6.26
C SER A 100 2.36 10.47 7.66
N GLY A 101 3.59 10.96 7.92
CA GLY A 101 3.93 11.66 9.15
C GLY A 101 3.11 12.92 9.39
N THR A 102 2.86 13.73 8.34
CA THR A 102 2.02 14.93 8.46
C THR A 102 0.58 14.58 8.81
N MET A 103 0.03 13.47 8.28
CA MET A 103 -1.31 12.99 8.64
C MET A 103 -1.39 12.52 10.10
N ALA A 104 -0.40 11.76 10.58
CA ALA A 104 -0.36 11.33 11.98
C ALA A 104 -0.32 12.54 12.94
N LEU A 105 0.47 13.55 12.60
CA LEU A 105 0.53 14.79 13.37
C LEU A 105 -0.78 15.60 13.28
N ALA A 106 -1.44 15.62 12.11
CA ALA A 106 -2.74 16.26 11.94
C ALA A 106 -3.81 15.65 12.85
N VAL A 107 -3.81 14.32 12.98
CA VAL A 107 -4.71 13.58 13.88
C VAL A 107 -4.44 13.96 15.33
N LYS A 108 -3.17 14.02 15.75
CA LYS A 108 -2.78 14.49 17.10
C LYS A 108 -3.35 15.88 17.40
N TYR A 109 -3.13 16.85 16.53
CA TYR A 109 -3.66 18.21 16.71
C TYR A 109 -5.20 18.28 16.60
N GLY A 110 -5.81 17.34 15.89
CA GLY A 110 -7.26 17.12 15.87
C GLY A 110 -7.80 16.76 17.26
N TYR A 111 -7.12 15.85 17.98
CA TYR A 111 -7.45 15.52 19.36
C TYR A 111 -7.24 16.69 20.33
N GLU A 112 -6.17 17.47 20.14
CA GLU A 112 -5.89 18.70 20.92
C GLU A 112 -6.84 19.87 20.56
N ARG A 113 -7.81 19.67 19.65
CA ARG A 113 -8.77 20.66 19.15
C ARG A 113 -8.11 21.91 18.52
N ASN A 114 -6.84 21.83 18.11
CA ASN A 114 -6.15 22.91 17.42
C ASN A 114 -6.47 22.87 15.91
N ARG A 115 -7.61 23.47 15.55
CA ARG A 115 -8.14 23.44 14.18
C ARG A 115 -7.21 24.09 13.14
N LYS A 116 -6.47 25.13 13.52
CA LYS A 116 -5.57 25.84 12.60
C LYS A 116 -4.41 24.94 12.19
N MET A 117 -3.70 24.36 13.17
CA MET A 117 -2.58 23.46 12.89
C MET A 117 -3.03 22.17 12.21
N CYS A 118 -4.17 21.61 12.62
CA CYS A 118 -4.77 20.43 11.97
C CYS A 118 -5.07 20.71 10.48
N GLY A 119 -5.69 21.86 10.16
CA GLY A 119 -5.99 22.24 8.78
C GLY A 119 -4.75 22.40 7.90
N TRP A 120 -3.71 23.07 8.41
CA TRP A 120 -2.43 23.20 7.69
C TRP A 120 -1.76 21.85 7.44
N LEU A 121 -1.79 20.93 8.40
CA LEU A 121 -1.18 19.61 8.24
C LEU A 121 -1.97 18.71 7.29
N ILE A 122 -3.30 18.78 7.29
CA ILE A 122 -4.13 18.07 6.30
C ILE A 122 -3.83 18.61 4.89
N LEU A 123 -3.69 19.93 4.74
CA LEU A 123 -3.32 20.54 3.45
C LEU A 123 -1.93 20.09 3.01
N ALA A 124 -0.95 20.04 3.93
CA ALA A 124 0.38 19.52 3.64
C ALA A 124 0.35 18.04 3.18
N THR A 125 -0.46 17.20 3.83
CA THR A 125 -0.68 15.81 3.41
C THR A 125 -1.29 15.74 2.01
N ALA A 126 -2.30 16.57 1.72
CA ALA A 126 -2.93 16.61 0.40
C ALA A 126 -1.94 17.05 -0.70
N LEU A 127 -1.10 18.05 -0.43
CA LEU A 127 -0.04 18.48 -1.35
C LEU A 127 1.02 17.39 -1.56
N GLY A 128 1.40 16.67 -0.51
CA GLY A 128 2.30 15.51 -0.61
C GLY A 128 1.73 14.42 -1.52
N GLY A 129 0.45 14.09 -1.35
CA GLY A 129 -0.27 13.16 -2.23
C GLY A 129 -0.37 13.63 -3.68
N LEU A 130 -0.68 14.92 -3.91
CA LEU A 130 -0.75 15.49 -5.26
C LEU A 130 0.62 15.45 -5.95
N THR A 131 1.68 15.79 -5.21
CA THR A 131 3.07 15.74 -5.71
C THR A 131 3.43 14.30 -6.10
N PHE A 132 3.07 13.31 -5.29
CA PHE A 132 3.25 11.90 -5.61
C PHE A 132 2.54 11.48 -6.91
N VAL A 133 1.26 11.82 -7.05
CA VAL A 133 0.47 11.53 -8.27
C VAL A 133 1.07 12.21 -9.50
N GLY A 134 1.52 13.46 -9.38
CA GLY A 134 2.18 14.19 -10.46
C GLY A 134 3.49 13.54 -10.91
N MET A 135 4.31 13.04 -9.96
CA MET A 135 5.54 12.32 -10.28
C MET A 135 5.26 10.97 -10.97
N GLN A 136 4.22 10.24 -10.54
CA GLN A 136 3.78 9.01 -11.22
C GLN A 136 3.31 9.29 -12.66
N ALA A 137 2.51 10.33 -12.85
CA ALA A 137 2.06 10.73 -14.20
C ALA A 137 3.24 11.10 -15.12
N PHE A 138 4.27 11.77 -14.58
CA PHE A 138 5.49 12.07 -15.32
C PHE A 138 6.28 10.80 -15.69
N GLU A 139 6.49 9.90 -14.74
CA GLU A 139 7.17 8.62 -14.99
C GLU A 139 6.44 7.82 -16.08
N TRP A 140 5.12 7.69 -15.98
CA TRP A 140 4.31 6.98 -16.95
C TRP A 140 4.34 7.64 -18.33
N SER A 141 4.26 8.97 -18.39
CA SER A 141 4.36 9.71 -19.66
C SER A 141 5.69 9.47 -20.36
N LYS A 142 6.80 9.44 -19.59
CA LYS A 142 8.13 9.12 -20.13
C LYS A 142 8.17 7.69 -20.71
N LEU A 143 7.64 6.71 -19.97
CA LEU A 143 7.66 5.30 -20.38
C LEU A 143 6.77 5.02 -21.59
N ILE A 144 5.64 5.73 -21.71
CA ILE A 144 4.80 5.69 -22.91
C ILE A 144 5.52 6.29 -24.11
N HIS A 145 6.26 7.39 -23.94
CA HIS A 145 7.09 7.96 -25.01
C HIS A 145 8.23 7.03 -25.45
N GLU A 146 8.78 6.25 -24.54
CA GLU A 146 9.78 5.22 -24.85
C GLU A 146 9.15 3.98 -25.54
N GLY A 147 7.83 3.92 -25.69
CA GLY A 147 7.13 2.89 -26.46
C GLY A 147 6.55 1.76 -25.62
N VAL A 148 6.53 1.89 -24.29
CA VAL A 148 5.84 0.93 -23.41
C VAL A 148 4.33 1.07 -23.61
N ARG A 149 3.68 -0.05 -23.94
CA ARG A 149 2.23 -0.19 -24.03
C ARG A 149 1.77 -1.48 -23.33
N PRO A 150 0.51 -1.58 -22.91
CA PRO A 150 -0.03 -2.79 -22.28
C PRO A 150 0.16 -4.08 -23.08
N TRP A 151 0.26 -3.98 -24.39
CA TRP A 151 0.43 -5.12 -25.30
C TRP A 151 1.86 -5.31 -25.81
N THR A 152 2.72 -4.29 -25.77
CA THR A 152 4.08 -4.32 -26.36
C THR A 152 5.01 -3.40 -25.59
N ASN A 153 6.25 -3.84 -25.34
CA ASN A 153 7.30 -2.95 -24.84
C ASN A 153 8.64 -3.26 -25.54
N PRO A 154 9.56 -2.28 -25.63
CA PRO A 154 10.86 -2.47 -26.27
C PRO A 154 11.91 -3.12 -25.35
N PHE A 155 11.58 -3.41 -24.08
CA PHE A 155 12.53 -3.76 -23.04
C PHE A 155 12.64 -5.27 -22.77
N GLY A 156 11.96 -6.12 -23.54
CA GLY A 156 12.09 -7.57 -23.47
C GLY A 156 10.74 -8.27 -23.34
N ALA A 157 10.48 -8.90 -22.19
CA ALA A 157 9.27 -9.68 -21.95
C ALA A 157 7.99 -8.85 -22.20
N PRO A 158 7.11 -9.22 -23.16
CA PRO A 158 5.88 -8.47 -23.46
C PRO A 158 4.98 -8.24 -22.25
N GLN A 159 4.99 -9.20 -21.32
CA GLN A 159 4.25 -9.17 -20.06
C GLN A 159 4.64 -7.97 -19.18
N PHE A 160 5.87 -7.47 -19.27
CA PHE A 160 6.29 -6.27 -18.54
C PHE A 160 5.39 -5.08 -18.85
N GLY A 161 4.98 -4.91 -20.11
CA GLY A 161 4.07 -3.85 -20.53
C GLY A 161 2.65 -4.04 -19.98
N SER A 162 2.18 -5.27 -19.79
CA SER A 162 0.83 -5.57 -19.30
C SER A 162 0.65 -5.36 -17.79
N PHE A 163 1.74 -5.39 -17.02
CA PHE A 163 1.76 -4.99 -15.61
C PHE A 163 2.14 -3.51 -15.44
N PHE A 164 2.27 -2.78 -16.55
CA PHE A 164 2.62 -1.38 -16.65
C PHE A 164 1.39 -0.51 -16.92
#